data_AF-A0A357EYZ5-F1
#
_entry.id   AF-A0A357EYZ5-F1
#
_cell.length_a   1.000
_cell.length_b   1.000
_cell.length_c   1.000
_cell.angle_alpha   90.00
_cell.angle_beta   90.00
_cell.angle_gamma   90.00
#
_symmetry.space_group_name_H-M   'P 1'
#
loop_
_entity.id
_entity.type
_entity.pdbx_description
1 polymer ?
#
loop_
_entity_poly.entity_id
_entity_poly.type
_entity_poly.pdbx_seq_one_letter_code
_entity_poly.pdbx_strand_id
1 'polypeptide(L)'
;TFTLTADQRVMIISGANAGGKTVVLKTAGLLSLMAISGLPVPARSARIPFFRSVLADIGDHQSISANLSTFSSHMSNIGEMMRECKIPALILLDEAGTGTDPDEGSALGVAIVDYFRNKGAHVMASTHYRGLKIYAANDENVINASVEFDERSLLPTYRLLIGTAGASSGFEIAGRFGILPDVIESARGDIGEAALKAESYLQKIQTESKRAEDLRLALEEEREAVALKYAGLEVEASKKEKARQKQFEKSLAESIDAFERQSTAFLDSLEDKALKNKLAKEKAARKAELNRSMLERLRADASSSTGPRSPGVIAPSQRDGESAGQEPSALSDSAAIQIGSLVETSFGKIGRIEKIEKGVADVVIGAMRIREKATDLRPVSAQSAAKTALGKASSISRPVDSPDAAAELNLIGKTTAEAEYELDRFIDEAYMASLPRLRIIHGFGTGALKNFVHHFLKNHDLVESFNFASPDEGGNGATIAKIKF
;
A
#
# COMPACT_ATOMS: atom_id res chain seq x y z
N THR A 1 19.51 -18.16 0.45
CA THR A 1 18.97 -18.14 1.83
C THR A 1 17.50 -17.82 1.73
N PHE A 2 16.68 -18.34 2.64
CA PHE A 2 15.25 -18.02 2.69
C PHE A 2 14.82 -17.85 4.14
N THR A 3 13.70 -17.18 4.35
CA THR A 3 13.10 -16.94 5.66
C THR A 3 11.60 -17.18 5.54
N LEU A 4 11.01 -17.93 6.47
CA LEU A 4 9.56 -18.01 6.66
C LEU A 4 9.24 -17.29 7.96
N THR A 5 8.35 -16.30 7.89
CA THR A 5 7.95 -15.48 9.05
C THR A 5 6.57 -15.86 9.53
N ALA A 6 6.12 -15.23 10.62
CA ALA A 6 4.76 -15.42 11.11
C ALA A 6 3.69 -14.88 10.13
N ASP A 7 4.05 -13.93 9.28
CA ASP A 7 3.19 -13.35 8.24
C ASP A 7 3.31 -14.16 6.94
N GLN A 8 4.54 -14.54 6.57
CA GLN A 8 4.86 -15.36 5.40
C GLN A 8 5.20 -16.80 5.78
N ARG A 9 4.17 -17.59 6.13
CA ARG A 9 4.33 -18.97 6.61
C ARG A 9 4.42 -20.02 5.50
N VAL A 10 4.04 -19.67 4.28
CA VAL A 10 3.94 -20.62 3.18
C VAL A 10 5.00 -20.33 2.14
N MET A 11 5.67 -21.37 1.65
CA MET A 11 6.49 -21.31 0.45
C MET A 11 6.04 -22.35 -0.57
N ILE A 12 5.76 -21.89 -1.79
CA ILE A 12 5.48 -22.76 -2.93
C ILE A 12 6.72 -22.83 -3.80
N ILE A 13 7.23 -24.05 -4.01
CA ILE A 13 8.44 -24.32 -4.79
C ILE A 13 8.03 -24.92 -6.14
N SER A 14 8.39 -24.24 -7.22
CA SER A 14 8.07 -24.65 -8.60
C SER A 14 9.35 -24.87 -9.43
N GLY A 15 9.19 -25.42 -10.64
CA GLY A 15 10.29 -25.72 -11.56
C GLY A 15 10.37 -27.20 -11.93
N ALA A 16 11.29 -27.55 -12.82
CA ALA A 16 11.43 -28.91 -13.36
C ALA A 16 11.63 -30.00 -12.28
N ASN A 17 11.14 -31.23 -12.52
CA ASN A 17 11.25 -32.36 -11.56
C ASN A 17 12.71 -32.60 -11.15
N ALA A 18 13.62 -32.52 -12.12
CA ALA A 18 15.06 -32.70 -11.91
C ALA A 18 15.75 -31.53 -11.19
N GLY A 19 15.08 -30.40 -10.94
CA GLY A 19 15.68 -29.18 -10.37
C GLY A 19 16.01 -29.26 -8.87
N GLY A 20 15.54 -30.28 -8.15
CA GLY A 20 15.85 -30.47 -6.72
C GLY A 20 14.80 -29.94 -5.74
N LYS A 21 13.52 -29.80 -6.15
CA LYS A 21 12.43 -29.36 -5.25
C LYS A 21 12.30 -30.25 -4.01
N THR A 22 12.25 -31.56 -4.21
CA THR A 22 12.23 -32.56 -3.14
C THR A 22 13.45 -32.47 -2.22
N VAL A 23 14.62 -32.15 -2.78
CA VAL A 23 15.87 -31.97 -2.00
C VAL A 23 15.74 -30.78 -1.07
N VAL A 24 15.16 -29.67 -1.53
CA VAL A 24 14.89 -28.49 -0.69
C VAL A 24 13.96 -28.84 0.47
N LEU A 25 12.85 -29.54 0.21
CA LEU A 25 11.90 -29.98 1.26
C LEU A 25 12.58 -30.88 2.30
N LYS A 26 13.29 -31.93 1.85
CA LYS A 26 14.03 -32.84 2.74
C LYS A 26 15.08 -32.10 3.56
N THR A 27 15.80 -31.17 2.94
CA THR A 27 16.79 -30.35 3.63
C THR A 27 16.15 -29.53 4.74
N ALA A 28 15.06 -28.81 4.46
CA ALA A 28 14.36 -28.01 5.47
C ALA A 28 13.85 -28.86 6.64
N GLY A 29 13.27 -30.03 6.36
CA GLY A 29 12.82 -30.98 7.38
C GLY A 29 13.96 -31.52 8.24
N LEU A 30 15.04 -32.00 7.61
CA LEU A 30 16.20 -32.55 8.31
C LEU A 30 16.89 -31.51 9.18
N LEU A 31 17.14 -30.30 8.67
CA LEU A 31 17.73 -29.21 9.45
C LEU A 31 16.88 -28.86 10.68
N SER A 32 15.55 -28.89 10.52
CA SER A 32 14.62 -28.61 11.61
C SER A 32 14.67 -29.68 12.70
N LEU A 33 14.65 -30.96 12.31
CA LEU A 33 14.77 -32.09 13.23
C LEU A 33 16.12 -32.13 13.94
N MET A 34 17.22 -31.85 13.22
CA MET A 34 18.56 -31.76 13.80
C MET A 34 18.62 -30.68 14.88
N ALA A 35 18.10 -29.48 14.61
CA ALA A 35 18.08 -28.39 15.58
C ALA A 35 17.25 -28.72 16.83
N ILE A 36 16.06 -29.32 16.66
CA ILE A 36 15.21 -29.72 17.79
C ILE A 36 15.85 -30.85 18.62
N SER A 37 16.69 -31.67 17.98
CA SER A 37 17.46 -32.74 18.64
C SER A 37 18.77 -32.23 19.28
N GLY A 38 19.06 -30.93 19.23
CA GLY A 38 20.30 -30.36 19.75
C GLY A 38 21.56 -30.67 18.92
N LEU A 39 21.39 -31.12 17.67
CA LEU A 39 22.50 -31.39 16.76
C LEU A 39 22.94 -30.11 16.01
N PRO A 40 24.24 -29.92 15.74
CA PRO A 40 24.69 -28.86 14.86
C PRO A 40 24.09 -29.01 13.45
N VAL A 41 23.51 -27.94 12.93
CA VAL A 41 22.93 -27.92 11.59
C VAL A 41 23.96 -27.52 10.54
N PRO A 42 24.04 -28.20 9.37
CA PRO A 42 24.98 -27.86 8.29
C PRO A 42 24.52 -26.60 7.53
N ALA A 43 24.67 -25.44 8.16
CA ALA A 43 24.37 -24.13 7.60
C ALA A 43 25.36 -23.08 8.12
N ARG A 44 25.60 -22.01 7.34
CA ARG A 44 26.39 -20.85 7.82
C ARG A 44 25.73 -20.17 9.03
N SER A 45 24.40 -20.11 9.02
CA SER A 45 23.57 -19.59 10.10
C SER A 45 22.15 -20.12 9.92
N ALA A 46 21.48 -20.51 11.00
CA ALA A 46 20.09 -20.97 10.98
C ALA A 46 19.36 -20.46 12.22
N ARG A 47 18.13 -19.97 12.03
CA ARG A 47 17.17 -19.69 13.10
C ARG A 47 15.94 -20.53 12.83
N ILE A 48 15.69 -21.50 13.69
CA ILE A 48 14.64 -22.49 13.49
C ILE A 48 13.68 -22.40 14.68
N PRO A 49 12.37 -22.24 14.45
CA PRO A 49 11.37 -22.34 15.51
C PRO A 49 11.41 -23.72 16.17
N PHE A 50 11.05 -23.78 17.45
CA PHE A 50 10.87 -25.08 18.13
C PHE A 50 9.53 -25.69 17.67
N PHE A 51 9.57 -26.48 16.60
CA PHE A 51 8.39 -27.14 16.06
C PHE A 51 7.96 -28.31 16.95
N ARG A 52 6.68 -28.34 17.33
CA ARG A 52 6.06 -29.46 18.03
C ARG A 52 5.70 -30.61 17.09
N SER A 53 5.51 -30.31 15.81
CA SER A 53 5.24 -31.29 14.76
C SER A 53 6.07 -30.95 13.52
N VAL A 54 6.78 -31.93 12.98
CA VAL A 54 7.37 -31.88 11.63
C VAL A 54 6.72 -33.02 10.85
N LEU A 55 5.84 -32.67 9.91
CA LEU A 55 5.02 -33.62 9.17
C LEU A 55 5.34 -33.51 7.69
N ALA A 56 5.46 -34.64 7.02
CA ALA A 56 5.94 -34.69 5.65
C ALA A 56 5.15 -35.70 4.82
N ASP A 57 4.70 -35.26 3.65
CA ASP A 57 4.28 -36.11 2.55
C ASP A 57 5.31 -35.94 1.43
N ILE A 58 6.35 -36.78 1.44
CA ILE A 58 7.49 -36.66 0.53
C ILE A 58 7.85 -38.03 -0.06
N GLY A 59 7.84 -38.13 -1.39
CA GLY A 59 8.31 -39.27 -2.16
C GLY A 59 7.20 -40.16 -2.71
N ASP A 60 7.60 -41.06 -3.61
CA ASP A 60 6.72 -42.04 -4.21
C ASP A 60 6.46 -43.21 -3.25
N HIS A 61 5.29 -43.25 -2.62
CA HIS A 61 4.79 -44.47 -1.99
C HIS A 61 4.26 -45.42 -3.07
N GLN A 62 5.14 -45.95 -3.92
CA GLN A 62 4.82 -47.11 -4.75
C GLN A 62 4.95 -48.39 -3.91
N SER A 63 3.99 -48.58 -3.01
CA SER A 63 3.90 -49.81 -2.22
C SER A 63 2.94 -50.78 -2.90
N ILE A 64 3.49 -51.76 -3.62
CA ILE A 64 2.72 -52.90 -4.16
C ILE A 64 1.95 -53.60 -3.02
N SER A 65 2.51 -53.60 -1.80
CA SER A 65 1.89 -54.17 -0.60
C SER A 65 0.66 -53.43 -0.07
N ALA A 66 0.45 -52.17 -0.43
CA ALA A 66 -0.68 -51.37 0.09
C ALA A 66 -1.94 -51.43 -0.78
N ASN A 67 -1.88 -51.95 -2.01
CA ASN A 67 -3.00 -52.00 -2.98
C ASN A 67 -3.74 -50.65 -3.19
N LEU A 68 -3.13 -49.53 -2.80
CA LEU A 68 -3.69 -48.19 -2.95
C LEU A 68 -3.07 -47.49 -4.15
N SER A 69 -3.87 -46.70 -4.87
CA SER A 69 -3.35 -45.78 -5.87
C SER A 69 -2.43 -44.74 -5.21
N THR A 70 -1.47 -44.21 -5.97
CA THR A 70 -0.53 -43.18 -5.50
C THR A 70 -1.28 -42.02 -4.84
N PHE A 71 -2.34 -41.52 -5.48
CA PHE A 71 -3.20 -40.45 -4.95
C PHE A 71 -3.85 -40.80 -3.60
N SER A 72 -4.44 -41.99 -3.47
CA SER A 72 -5.13 -42.38 -2.23
C SER A 72 -4.17 -42.49 -1.05
N SER A 73 -2.93 -42.94 -1.31
CA SER A 73 -1.87 -43.00 -0.30
C SER A 73 -1.48 -41.60 0.18
N HIS A 74 -1.25 -40.65 -0.74
CA HIS A 74 -0.99 -39.24 -0.40
C HIS A 74 -2.15 -38.64 0.41
N MET A 75 -3.40 -38.84 -0.03
CA MET A 75 -4.58 -38.29 0.68
C MET A 75 -4.75 -38.89 2.07
N SER A 76 -4.48 -40.18 2.24
CA SER A 76 -4.51 -40.82 3.56
C SER A 76 -3.45 -40.25 4.48
N ASN A 77 -2.21 -40.10 4.00
CA ASN A 77 -1.10 -39.53 4.75
C ASN A 77 -1.39 -38.07 5.15
N ILE A 78 -1.82 -37.23 4.21
CA ILE A 78 -2.21 -35.85 4.48
C ILE A 78 -3.36 -35.80 5.51
N GLY A 79 -4.35 -36.69 5.39
CA GLY A 79 -5.43 -36.80 6.36
C GLY A 79 -4.95 -37.15 7.78
N GLU A 80 -3.93 -37.99 7.90
CA GLU A 80 -3.26 -38.29 9.17
C GLU A 80 -2.49 -37.08 9.70
N MET A 81 -1.71 -36.42 8.85
CA MET A 81 -1.00 -35.18 9.18
C MET A 81 -1.98 -34.11 9.72
N MET A 82 -3.17 -33.98 9.13
CA MET A 82 -4.18 -33.03 9.60
C MET A 82 -4.64 -33.32 11.04
N ARG A 83 -4.79 -34.60 11.41
CA ARG A 83 -5.18 -35.05 12.76
C ARG A 83 -4.06 -34.86 13.78
N GLU A 84 -2.82 -35.13 13.39
CA GLU A 84 -1.67 -35.11 14.30
C GLU A 84 -1.00 -33.73 14.44
N CYS A 85 -1.29 -32.79 13.54
CA CYS A 85 -0.64 -31.49 13.49
C CYS A 85 -0.86 -30.67 14.77
N LYS A 86 0.23 -30.44 15.52
CA LYS A 86 0.28 -29.58 16.71
C LYS A 86 1.18 -28.38 16.43
N ILE A 87 0.64 -27.18 16.68
CA ILE A 87 1.33 -25.90 16.45
C ILE A 87 2.32 -25.61 17.60
N PRO A 88 3.51 -25.01 17.32
CA PRO A 88 4.06 -24.68 16.00
C PRO A 88 4.42 -25.92 15.18
N ALA A 89 4.06 -25.96 13.90
CA ALA A 89 4.33 -27.09 13.02
C ALA A 89 5.09 -26.68 11.76
N LEU A 90 5.89 -27.59 11.22
CA LEU A 90 6.46 -27.56 9.87
C LEU A 90 5.80 -28.66 9.03
N ILE A 91 5.18 -28.27 7.93
CA ILE A 91 4.50 -29.15 6.97
C ILE A 91 5.28 -29.14 5.67
N LEU A 92 5.63 -30.33 5.17
CA LEU A 92 6.35 -30.51 3.92
C LEU A 92 5.48 -31.33 2.97
N LEU A 93 5.12 -30.76 1.83
CA LEU A 93 4.28 -31.42 0.83
C LEU A 93 5.04 -31.48 -0.49
N ASP A 94 5.38 -32.67 -0.95
CA ASP A 94 6.00 -32.85 -2.26
C ASP A 94 4.90 -33.10 -3.29
N GLU A 95 4.89 -32.31 -4.36
CA GLU A 95 3.91 -32.39 -5.44
C GLU A 95 2.46 -32.31 -4.94
N ALA A 96 2.15 -31.28 -4.14
CA ALA A 96 0.83 -31.13 -3.52
C ALA A 96 -0.30 -31.14 -4.56
N GLY A 97 -1.20 -32.13 -4.43
CA GLY A 97 -2.38 -32.31 -5.27
C GLY A 97 -2.19 -33.26 -6.46
N THR A 98 -1.01 -33.85 -6.68
CA THR A 98 -0.76 -34.73 -7.84
C THR A 98 -1.43 -36.09 -7.73
N GLY A 99 -1.58 -36.76 -8.88
CA GLY A 99 -2.18 -38.10 -8.98
C GLY A 99 -3.66 -38.14 -9.32
N THR A 100 -4.26 -36.98 -9.64
CA THR A 100 -5.64 -36.86 -10.15
C THR A 100 -5.70 -35.88 -11.33
N ASP A 101 -6.91 -35.56 -11.79
CA ASP A 101 -7.18 -34.51 -12.77
C ASP A 101 -6.44 -33.20 -12.41
N PRO A 102 -5.79 -32.52 -13.37
CA PRO A 102 -5.01 -31.31 -13.08
C PRO A 102 -5.80 -30.17 -12.43
N ASP A 103 -7.07 -29.98 -12.79
CA ASP A 103 -7.89 -28.88 -12.26
C ASP A 103 -8.33 -29.20 -10.84
N GLU A 104 -8.80 -30.43 -10.60
CA GLU A 104 -9.14 -30.91 -9.26
C GLU A 104 -7.92 -30.94 -8.33
N GLY A 105 -6.80 -31.48 -8.80
CA GLY A 105 -5.55 -31.57 -8.06
C GLY A 105 -5.01 -30.20 -7.69
N SER A 106 -5.11 -29.24 -8.62
CA SER A 106 -4.72 -27.86 -8.34
C SER A 106 -5.60 -27.20 -7.26
N ALA A 107 -6.93 -27.35 -7.35
CA ALA A 107 -7.84 -26.78 -6.36
C ALA A 107 -7.64 -27.41 -4.97
N LEU A 108 -7.48 -28.74 -4.94
CA LEU A 108 -7.25 -29.50 -3.72
C LEU A 108 -5.92 -29.15 -3.07
N GLY A 109 -4.85 -29.02 -3.86
CA GLY A 109 -3.53 -28.65 -3.36
C GLY A 109 -3.53 -27.26 -2.70
N VAL A 110 -4.21 -26.27 -3.30
CA VAL A 110 -4.39 -24.94 -2.69
C VAL A 110 -5.15 -25.06 -1.36
N ALA A 111 -6.27 -25.79 -1.33
CA ALA A 111 -7.07 -25.97 -0.13
C ALA A 111 -6.31 -26.66 1.03
N ILE A 112 -5.48 -27.66 0.71
CA ILE A 112 -4.63 -28.35 1.71
C ILE A 112 -3.59 -27.40 2.28
N VAL A 113 -2.90 -26.63 1.42
CA VAL A 113 -1.90 -25.64 1.86
C VAL A 113 -2.55 -24.58 2.75
N ASP A 114 -3.70 -24.02 2.34
CA ASP A 114 -4.43 -23.02 3.11
C ASP A 114 -4.92 -23.56 4.46
N TYR A 115 -5.36 -24.82 4.52
CA TYR A 115 -5.76 -25.44 5.78
C TYR A 115 -4.64 -25.41 6.83
N PHE A 116 -3.43 -25.84 6.45
CA PHE A 116 -2.28 -25.85 7.36
C PHE A 116 -1.81 -24.43 7.69
N ARG A 117 -1.80 -23.52 6.71
CA ARG A 117 -1.49 -22.10 6.91
C ARG A 117 -2.44 -21.47 7.94
N ASN A 118 -3.75 -21.66 7.79
CA ASN A 118 -4.77 -21.10 8.68
C ASN A 118 -4.70 -21.66 10.09
N LYS A 119 -4.24 -22.91 10.25
CA LYS A 119 -3.91 -23.49 11.57
C LYS A 119 -2.69 -22.83 12.22
N GLY A 120 -1.91 -22.05 11.46
CA GLY A 120 -0.69 -21.39 11.90
C GLY A 120 0.58 -22.22 11.70
N ALA A 121 0.55 -23.24 10.85
CA ALA A 121 1.75 -24.01 10.52
C ALA A 121 2.64 -23.27 9.50
N HIS A 122 3.93 -23.59 9.50
CA HIS A 122 4.84 -23.24 8.41
C HIS A 122 4.73 -24.33 7.35
N VAL A 123 4.49 -23.97 6.09
CA VAL A 123 4.23 -24.92 5.01
C VAL A 123 5.24 -24.69 3.90
N MET A 124 5.91 -25.76 3.48
CA MET A 124 6.69 -25.77 2.24
C MET A 124 6.08 -26.82 1.32
N ALA A 125 5.60 -26.40 0.15
CA ALA A 125 4.98 -27.27 -0.82
C ALA A 125 5.69 -27.18 -2.17
N SER A 126 6.00 -28.30 -2.79
CA SER A 126 6.43 -28.33 -4.19
C SER A 126 5.24 -28.59 -5.10
N THR A 127 5.29 -28.10 -6.34
CA THR A 127 4.18 -28.31 -7.29
C THR A 127 4.61 -28.21 -8.75
N HIS A 128 3.83 -28.89 -9.59
CA HIS A 128 3.81 -28.75 -11.05
C HIS A 128 2.54 -28.07 -11.56
N TYR A 129 1.52 -27.90 -10.72
CA TYR A 129 0.24 -27.36 -11.12
C TYR A 129 0.21 -25.85 -11.17
N ARG A 130 -0.52 -25.34 -12.15
CA ARG A 130 -0.61 -23.90 -12.42
C ARG A 130 -1.33 -23.15 -11.30
N GLY A 131 -2.37 -23.72 -10.68
CA GLY A 131 -3.10 -23.00 -9.64
C GLY A 131 -2.30 -22.76 -8.37
N LEU A 132 -1.39 -23.65 -7.97
CA LEU A 132 -0.48 -23.34 -6.85
C LEU A 132 0.56 -22.27 -7.22
N LYS A 133 1.02 -22.24 -8.48
CA LYS A 133 1.89 -21.14 -8.97
C LYS A 133 1.15 -19.79 -8.95
N ILE A 134 -0.12 -19.78 -9.36
CA ILE A 134 -0.98 -18.59 -9.36
C ILE A 134 -1.29 -18.15 -7.92
N TYR A 135 -1.62 -19.09 -7.04
CA TYR A 135 -1.81 -18.83 -5.62
C TYR A 135 -0.60 -18.14 -4.99
N ALA A 136 0.61 -18.63 -5.26
CA ALA A 136 1.85 -18.01 -4.79
C ALA A 136 2.18 -16.65 -5.43
N ALA A 137 1.61 -16.34 -6.60
CA ALA A 137 1.80 -15.06 -7.28
C ALA A 137 0.80 -14.00 -6.81
N ASN A 138 -0.38 -14.41 -6.35
CA ASN A 138 -1.48 -13.50 -6.00
C ASN A 138 -1.56 -13.16 -4.50
N ASP A 139 -0.97 -13.97 -3.62
CA ASP A 139 -0.96 -13.71 -2.17
C ASP A 139 0.42 -13.27 -1.70
N GLU A 140 0.52 -12.01 -1.24
CA GLU A 140 1.75 -11.41 -0.72
C GLU A 140 2.31 -12.15 0.51
N ASN A 141 1.48 -12.92 1.21
CA ASN A 141 1.87 -13.71 2.37
C ASN A 141 2.38 -15.12 2.01
N VAL A 142 2.43 -15.44 0.71
CA VAL A 142 2.93 -16.71 0.20
C VAL A 142 4.23 -16.46 -0.57
N ILE A 143 5.31 -17.10 -0.12
CA ILE A 143 6.60 -16.97 -0.79
C ILE A 143 6.61 -17.87 -2.02
N ASN A 144 6.73 -17.26 -3.18
CA ASN A 144 7.02 -17.99 -4.40
C ASN A 144 8.51 -18.34 -4.47
N ALA A 145 8.84 -19.57 -4.83
CA ALA A 145 10.20 -19.99 -5.03
C ALA A 145 10.31 -20.94 -6.23
N SER A 146 11.50 -20.99 -6.82
CA SER A 146 11.83 -21.92 -7.88
C SER A 146 13.21 -22.50 -7.72
N VAL A 147 13.40 -23.70 -8.25
CA VAL A 147 14.72 -24.29 -8.39
C VAL A 147 15.30 -23.97 -9.76
N GLU A 148 16.52 -23.43 -9.76
CA GLU A 148 17.24 -23.12 -10.98
C GLU A 148 17.71 -24.40 -11.68
N PHE A 149 17.47 -24.44 -12.99
CA PHE A 149 17.83 -25.53 -13.86
C PHE A 149 18.57 -24.93 -15.05
N ASP A 150 19.79 -25.39 -15.31
CA ASP A 150 20.57 -24.89 -16.43
C ASP A 150 20.05 -25.53 -17.71
N GLU A 151 19.32 -24.77 -18.53
CA GLU A 151 18.77 -25.23 -19.81
C GLU A 151 19.86 -25.65 -20.81
N ARG A 152 21.10 -25.17 -20.66
CA ARG A 152 22.21 -25.53 -21.54
C ARG A 152 22.87 -26.83 -21.14
N SER A 153 23.07 -27.10 -19.86
CA SER A 153 23.66 -28.38 -19.41
C SER A 153 22.60 -29.45 -19.11
N LEU A 154 21.33 -29.05 -18.92
CA LEU A 154 20.24 -29.85 -18.34
C LEU A 154 20.56 -30.45 -16.96
N LEU A 155 21.46 -29.81 -16.22
CA LEU A 155 21.79 -30.21 -14.86
C LEU A 155 21.08 -29.29 -13.85
N PRO A 156 20.57 -29.83 -12.74
CA PRO A 156 20.15 -28.99 -11.63
C PRO A 156 21.35 -28.22 -11.08
N THR A 157 21.20 -26.91 -10.92
CA THR A 157 22.19 -26.10 -10.19
C THR A 157 21.99 -26.20 -8.68
N TYR A 158 20.90 -26.84 -8.24
CA TYR A 158 20.45 -26.95 -6.85
C TYR A 158 20.34 -25.60 -6.14
N ARG A 159 20.11 -24.53 -6.90
CA ARG A 159 19.94 -23.19 -6.38
C ARG A 159 18.47 -22.87 -6.25
N LEU A 160 18.05 -22.52 -5.03
CA LEU A 160 16.71 -22.00 -4.75
C LEU A 160 16.67 -20.49 -5.03
N LEU A 161 15.83 -20.09 -5.98
CA LEU A 161 15.52 -18.71 -6.32
C LEU A 161 14.21 -18.31 -5.62
N ILE A 162 14.26 -17.28 -4.80
CA ILE A 162 13.09 -16.75 -4.08
C ILE A 162 12.47 -15.62 -4.90
N GLY A 163 11.14 -15.54 -4.89
CA GLY A 163 10.35 -14.53 -5.59
C GLY A 163 10.04 -14.86 -7.05
N THR A 164 10.50 -16.00 -7.58
CA THR A 164 10.29 -16.37 -8.98
C THR A 164 9.65 -17.75 -9.10
N ALA A 165 8.61 -17.89 -9.93
CA ALA A 165 8.10 -19.20 -10.31
C ALA A 165 8.98 -19.81 -11.40
N GLY A 166 9.15 -21.14 -11.36
CA GLY A 166 9.93 -21.88 -12.34
C GLY A 166 9.08 -22.21 -13.57
N ALA A 167 9.68 -22.02 -14.75
CA ALA A 167 9.12 -22.51 -16.00
C ALA A 167 9.09 -24.05 -16.01
N SER A 168 8.11 -24.62 -16.73
CA SER A 168 8.04 -26.06 -16.97
C SER A 168 8.87 -26.42 -18.19
N SER A 169 10.06 -27.02 -18.01
CA SER A 169 10.99 -27.38 -19.11
C SER A 169 10.80 -28.81 -19.66
N GLY A 170 9.57 -29.32 -19.66
CA GLY A 170 9.31 -30.75 -19.92
C GLY A 170 9.74 -31.20 -21.32
N PHE A 171 9.52 -30.38 -22.35
CA PHE A 171 9.86 -30.71 -23.73
C PHE A 171 11.35 -30.61 -24.02
N GLU A 172 12.02 -29.60 -23.45
CA GLU A 172 13.46 -29.40 -23.58
C GLU A 172 14.22 -30.58 -22.98
N ILE A 173 13.72 -31.10 -21.85
CA ILE A 173 14.23 -32.33 -21.22
C ILE A 173 13.97 -33.53 -22.13
N ALA A 174 12.73 -33.72 -22.59
CA ALA A 174 12.36 -34.85 -23.46
C ALA A 174 13.24 -34.96 -24.72
N GLY A 175 13.55 -33.83 -25.37
CA GLY A 175 14.40 -33.81 -26.57
C GLY A 175 15.81 -34.34 -26.33
N ARG A 176 16.43 -34.02 -25.20
CA ARG A 176 17.75 -34.58 -24.87
C ARG A 176 17.73 -36.01 -24.36
N PHE A 177 16.59 -36.49 -23.85
CA PHE A 177 16.39 -37.92 -23.59
C PHE A 177 16.16 -38.74 -24.88
N GLY A 178 16.30 -38.12 -26.05
CA GLY A 178 16.27 -38.78 -27.34
C GLY A 178 14.87 -38.89 -27.95
N ILE A 179 13.88 -38.19 -27.39
CA ILE A 179 12.58 -38.05 -28.05
C ILE A 179 12.76 -37.23 -29.32
N LEU A 180 12.29 -37.76 -30.44
CA LEU A 180 12.45 -37.15 -31.76
C LEU A 180 11.81 -35.74 -31.79
N PRO A 181 12.43 -34.76 -32.48
CA PRO A 181 11.89 -33.42 -32.61
C PRO A 181 10.44 -33.41 -33.12
N ASP A 182 10.12 -34.26 -34.09
CA ASP A 182 8.77 -34.35 -34.68
C ASP A 182 7.70 -34.71 -33.64
N VAL A 183 8.03 -35.58 -32.67
CA VAL A 183 7.11 -35.96 -31.59
C VAL A 183 6.91 -34.79 -30.62
N ILE A 184 7.98 -34.04 -30.33
CA ILE A 184 7.92 -32.86 -29.46
C ILE A 184 7.14 -31.74 -30.13
N GLU A 185 7.35 -31.51 -31.42
CA GLU A 185 6.59 -30.50 -32.18
C GLU A 185 5.11 -30.86 -32.25
N SER A 186 4.78 -32.13 -32.50
CA SER A 186 3.40 -32.62 -32.44
C SER A 186 2.78 -32.36 -31.06
N ALA A 187 3.47 -32.73 -29.98
CA ALA A 187 2.97 -32.53 -28.62
C ALA A 187 2.84 -31.05 -28.23
N ARG A 188 3.71 -30.17 -28.76
CA ARG A 188 3.55 -28.71 -28.60
C ARG A 188 2.32 -28.17 -29.33
N GLY A 189 2.00 -28.75 -30.49
CA GLY A 189 0.78 -28.41 -31.25
C GLY A 189 -0.52 -28.80 -30.53
N ASP A 190 -0.49 -29.89 -29.75
CA ASP A 190 -1.64 -30.37 -28.99
C ASP A 190 -1.91 -29.58 -27.71
N ILE A 191 -0.91 -28.89 -27.16
CA ILE A 191 -1.14 -27.93 -26.08
C ILE A 191 -1.87 -26.73 -26.68
N GLY A 192 -3.17 -26.63 -26.39
CA GLY A 192 -4.01 -25.56 -26.90
C GLY A 192 -3.37 -24.17 -26.75
N GLU A 193 -3.46 -23.34 -27.79
CA GLU A 193 -2.80 -22.03 -27.84
C GLU A 193 -3.01 -21.18 -26.58
N ALA A 194 -4.18 -21.30 -25.94
CA ALA A 194 -4.52 -20.59 -24.71
C ALA A 194 -3.57 -20.92 -23.54
N ALA A 195 -3.16 -22.18 -23.40
CA ALA A 195 -2.24 -22.59 -22.34
C ALA A 195 -0.82 -22.07 -22.57
N LEU A 196 -0.32 -22.16 -23.80
CA LEU A 196 0.99 -21.59 -24.19
C LEU A 196 1.02 -20.07 -24.03
N LYS A 197 -0.03 -19.38 -24.51
CA LYS A 197 -0.17 -17.93 -24.35
C LYS A 197 -0.20 -17.56 -22.86
N ALA A 198 -0.97 -18.27 -22.04
CA ALA A 198 -1.06 -17.99 -20.61
C ALA A 198 0.28 -18.21 -19.87
N GLU A 199 1.04 -19.27 -20.17
CA GLU A 199 2.39 -19.44 -19.59
C GLU A 199 3.32 -18.29 -20.00
N SER A 200 3.26 -17.86 -21.26
CA SER A 200 4.05 -16.72 -21.75
C SER A 200 3.66 -15.39 -21.09
N TYR A 201 2.37 -15.17 -20.83
CA TYR A 201 1.89 -13.99 -20.11
C TYR A 201 2.32 -14.04 -18.65
N LEU A 202 2.25 -15.20 -17.99
CA LEU A 202 2.73 -15.38 -16.62
C LEU A 202 4.21 -15.06 -16.50
N GLN A 203 5.04 -15.55 -17.43
CA GLN A 203 6.48 -15.22 -17.44
C GLN A 203 6.74 -13.72 -17.64
N LYS A 204 6.00 -13.06 -18.55
CA LYS A 204 6.11 -11.62 -18.77
C LYS A 204 5.70 -10.83 -17.51
N ILE A 205 4.55 -11.15 -16.92
CA ILE A 205 4.06 -10.51 -15.70
C ILE A 205 5.06 -10.68 -14.57
N GLN A 206 5.63 -11.87 -14.39
CA GLN A 206 6.65 -12.11 -13.36
C GLN A 206 7.92 -11.30 -13.59
N THR A 207 8.39 -11.23 -14.84
CA THR A 207 9.58 -10.46 -15.20
C THR A 207 9.37 -8.97 -14.95
N GLU A 208 8.22 -8.44 -15.37
CA GLU A 208 7.86 -7.04 -15.15
C GLU A 208 7.60 -6.72 -13.67
N SER A 209 6.95 -7.63 -12.94
CA SER A 209 6.69 -7.48 -11.50
C SER A 209 8.01 -7.43 -10.72
N LYS A 210 8.94 -8.35 -10.99
CA LYS A 210 10.28 -8.32 -10.39
C LYS A 210 11.03 -7.05 -10.74
N ARG A 211 10.99 -6.63 -12.01
CA ARG A 211 11.64 -5.40 -12.46
C ARG A 211 11.06 -4.16 -11.77
N ALA A 212 9.74 -4.12 -11.57
CA ALA A 212 9.07 -3.04 -10.87
C ALA A 212 9.45 -3.00 -9.38
N GLU A 213 9.57 -4.17 -8.74
CA GLU A 213 10.02 -4.28 -7.35
C GLU A 213 11.48 -3.82 -7.18
N ASP A 214 12.39 -4.30 -8.05
CA ASP A 214 13.80 -3.89 -8.07
C ASP A 214 13.92 -2.37 -8.27
N LEU A 215 13.14 -1.80 -9.21
CA LEU A 215 13.13 -0.36 -9.47
C LEU A 215 12.60 0.43 -8.28
N ARG A 216 11.57 -0.09 -7.60
CA ARG A 216 10.98 0.54 -6.42
C ARG A 216 11.98 0.60 -5.26
N LEU A 217 12.68 -0.50 -4.98
CA LEU A 217 13.73 -0.56 -3.96
C LEU A 217 14.85 0.44 -4.26
N ALA A 218 15.34 0.46 -5.50
CA ALA A 218 16.37 1.41 -5.92
C ALA A 218 15.91 2.89 -5.76
N LEU A 219 14.64 3.18 -6.04
CA LEU A 219 14.08 4.51 -5.92
C LEU A 219 13.85 4.93 -4.46
N GLU A 220 13.56 3.98 -3.57
CA GLU A 220 13.51 4.21 -2.12
C GLU A 220 14.92 4.52 -1.57
N GLU A 221 15.95 3.75 -1.95
CA GLU A 221 17.34 4.02 -1.59
C GLU A 221 17.82 5.40 -2.08
N GLU A 222 17.50 5.76 -3.33
CA GLU A 222 17.85 7.08 -3.88
C GLU A 222 17.15 8.21 -3.12
N ARG A 223 15.87 8.04 -2.76
CA ARG A 223 15.12 9.02 -1.97
C ARG A 223 15.72 9.23 -0.59
N GLU A 224 16.13 8.17 0.09
CA GLU A 224 16.80 8.26 1.39
C GLU A 224 18.15 8.99 1.29
N ALA A 225 18.96 8.65 0.29
CA ALA A 225 20.24 9.31 0.05
C ALA A 225 20.08 10.81 -0.24
N VAL A 226 19.08 11.16 -1.05
CA VAL A 226 18.73 12.56 -1.36
C VAL A 226 18.24 13.28 -0.10
N ALA A 227 17.37 12.67 0.70
CA ALA A 227 16.89 13.25 1.95
C ALA A 227 18.02 13.55 2.94
N LEU A 228 18.96 12.62 3.11
CA LEU A 228 20.16 12.82 3.95
C LEU A 228 21.04 13.97 3.43
N LYS A 229 21.21 14.08 2.11
CA LYS A 229 21.98 15.17 1.48
C LYS A 229 21.33 16.53 1.73
N TYR A 230 20.00 16.65 1.57
CA TYR A 230 19.28 17.89 1.83
C TYR A 230 19.32 18.28 3.31
N ALA A 231 19.17 17.32 4.23
CA ALA A 231 19.31 17.57 5.66
C ALA A 231 20.71 18.10 6.01
N GLY A 232 21.77 17.55 5.38
CA GLY A 232 23.14 18.05 5.53
C GLY A 232 23.31 19.49 5.04
N LEU A 233 22.75 19.82 3.88
CA LEU A 233 22.80 21.16 3.30
C LEU A 233 22.07 22.20 4.16
N GLU A 234 20.91 21.86 4.74
CA GLU A 234 20.19 22.75 5.65
C GLU A 234 21.01 23.07 6.91
N VAL A 235 21.69 22.07 7.47
CA VAL A 235 22.57 22.27 8.63
C VAL A 235 23.76 23.18 8.27
N GLU A 236 24.38 22.98 7.11
CA GLU A 236 25.47 23.86 6.64
C GLU A 236 25.00 25.29 6.36
N ALA A 237 23.84 25.45 5.72
CA ALA A 237 23.24 26.75 5.45
C ALA A 237 22.97 27.51 6.75
N SER A 238 22.34 26.86 7.74
CA SER A 238 22.09 27.45 9.05
C SER A 238 23.37 27.84 9.79
N LYS A 239 24.43 27.02 9.69
CA LYS A 239 25.75 27.36 10.27
C LYS A 239 26.37 28.59 9.59
N LYS A 240 26.33 28.66 8.25
CA LYS A 240 26.85 29.81 7.49
C LYS A 240 26.06 31.08 7.80
N GLU A 241 24.75 31.00 7.90
CA GLU A 241 23.89 32.13 8.24
C GLU A 241 24.18 32.66 9.64
N LYS A 242 24.27 31.78 10.65
CA LYS A 242 24.68 32.16 12.01
C LYS A 242 26.09 32.77 12.05
N ALA A 243 27.03 32.25 11.27
CA ALA A 243 28.38 32.81 11.19
C ALA A 243 28.37 34.22 10.57
N ARG A 244 27.59 34.42 9.50
CA ARG A 244 27.41 35.72 8.84
C ARG A 244 26.74 36.73 9.77
N GLN A 245 25.74 36.31 10.54
CA GLN A 245 25.07 37.14 11.56
C GLN A 245 26.08 37.64 12.59
N LYS A 246 26.88 36.73 13.17
CA LYS A 246 27.93 37.09 14.15
C LYS A 246 28.99 38.02 13.57
N GLN A 247 29.38 37.80 12.32
CA GLN A 247 30.38 38.63 11.65
C GLN A 247 29.83 40.04 11.38
N PHE A 248 28.56 40.14 11.00
CA PHE A 248 27.86 41.40 10.82
C PHE A 248 27.75 42.16 12.16
N GLU A 249 27.29 41.51 13.23
CA GLU A 249 27.22 42.09 14.58
C GLU A 249 28.57 42.63 15.05
N LYS A 250 29.66 41.88 14.83
CA LYS A 250 31.01 42.32 15.16
C LYS A 250 31.43 43.57 14.38
N SER A 251 31.23 43.57 13.06
CA SER A 251 31.61 44.72 12.21
C SER A 251 30.81 46.00 12.54
N LEU A 252 29.55 45.82 12.94
CA LEU A 252 28.66 46.89 13.34
C LEU A 252 29.11 47.48 14.69
N ALA A 253 29.47 46.64 15.65
CA ALA A 253 30.02 47.08 16.93
C ALA A 253 31.33 47.87 16.76
N GLU A 254 32.24 47.37 15.90
CA GLU A 254 33.51 48.06 15.59
C GLU A 254 33.26 49.43 14.93
N SER A 255 32.28 49.51 14.03
CA SER A 255 31.91 50.77 13.36
C SER A 255 31.34 51.81 14.33
N ILE A 256 30.51 51.36 15.29
CA ILE A 256 29.96 52.24 16.33
C ILE A 256 31.07 52.74 17.26
N ASP A 257 31.98 51.87 17.70
CA ASP A 257 33.09 52.26 18.56
C ASP A 257 34.02 53.26 17.85
N ALA A 258 34.33 53.01 16.57
CA ALA A 258 35.11 53.95 15.75
C ALA A 258 34.41 55.32 15.61
N PHE A 259 33.11 55.33 15.33
CA PHE A 259 32.31 56.56 15.24
C PHE A 259 32.27 57.32 16.58
N GLU A 260 32.17 56.59 17.70
CA GLU A 260 32.17 57.17 19.03
C GLU A 260 33.49 57.86 19.37
N ARG A 261 34.62 57.20 19.07
CA ARG A 261 35.99 57.73 19.24
C ARG A 261 36.22 58.96 18.38
N GLN A 262 35.82 58.91 17.11
CA GLN A 262 35.96 60.03 16.19
C GLN A 262 35.10 61.23 16.63
N SER A 263 33.88 60.96 17.09
CA SER A 263 33.00 62.00 17.63
C SER A 263 33.50 62.58 18.96
N THR A 264 34.09 61.78 19.86
CA THR A 264 34.69 62.32 21.10
C THR A 264 35.92 63.18 20.79
N ALA A 265 36.80 62.72 19.91
CA ALA A 265 37.97 63.49 19.49
C ALA A 265 37.57 64.82 18.82
N PHE A 266 36.51 64.80 17.99
CA PHE A 266 35.96 66.00 17.38
C PHE A 266 35.40 66.98 18.42
N LEU A 267 34.62 66.49 19.40
CA LEU A 267 34.10 67.31 20.50
C LEU A 267 35.24 67.90 21.35
N ASP A 268 36.32 67.16 21.56
CA ASP A 268 37.45 67.63 22.35
C ASP A 268 38.31 68.69 21.66
N SER A 269 38.31 68.71 20.33
CA SER A 269 38.97 69.75 19.52
C SER A 269 38.24 71.11 19.51
N LEU A 270 37.02 71.19 20.07
CA LEU A 270 36.24 72.42 20.13
C LEU A 270 36.50 73.18 21.45
N GLU A 271 37.02 74.41 21.36
CA GLU A 271 37.34 75.27 22.51
C GLU A 271 36.10 75.94 23.14
N ASP A 272 34.99 76.03 22.39
CA ASP A 272 33.81 76.78 22.78
C ASP A 272 32.81 75.91 23.58
N LYS A 273 32.67 76.20 24.90
CA LYS A 273 31.86 75.41 25.85
C LYS A 273 30.38 75.32 25.49
N ALA A 274 29.82 76.36 24.85
CA ALA A 274 28.41 76.37 24.46
C ALA A 274 28.12 75.42 23.28
N LEU A 275 29.02 75.40 22.28
CA LEU A 275 28.95 74.48 21.15
C LEU A 275 29.20 73.03 21.57
N LYS A 276 30.15 72.80 22.48
CA LYS A 276 30.49 71.47 23.02
C LYS A 276 29.30 70.82 23.73
N ASN A 277 28.57 71.57 24.55
CA ASN A 277 27.36 71.08 25.23
C ASN A 277 26.17 70.81 24.28
N LYS A 278 26.02 71.61 23.21
CA LYS A 278 24.95 71.43 22.23
C LYS A 278 25.18 70.16 21.40
N LEU A 279 26.39 69.98 20.88
CA LEU A 279 26.78 68.80 20.10
C LEU A 279 26.84 67.52 20.96
N ALA A 280 27.19 67.60 22.25
CA ALA A 280 27.12 66.45 23.16
C ALA A 280 25.68 65.95 23.37
N LYS A 281 24.70 66.87 23.50
CA LYS A 281 23.27 66.52 23.55
C LYS A 281 22.80 65.89 22.23
N GLU A 282 23.22 66.43 21.10
CA GLU A 282 22.86 65.92 19.77
C GLU A 282 23.47 64.53 19.52
N LYS A 283 24.72 64.30 19.95
CA LYS A 283 25.38 62.98 19.93
C LYS A 283 24.63 61.96 20.79
N ALA A 284 24.22 62.34 22.00
CA ALA A 284 23.45 61.46 22.89
C ALA A 284 22.08 61.09 22.29
N ALA A 285 21.39 62.05 21.69
CA ALA A 285 20.12 61.82 21.01
C ALA A 285 20.29 60.89 19.79
N ARG A 286 21.29 61.13 18.94
CA ARG A 286 21.55 60.34 17.73
C ARG A 286 22.03 58.92 18.05
N LYS A 287 22.79 58.72 19.14
CA LYS A 287 23.17 57.40 19.65
C LYS A 287 21.96 56.62 20.20
N ALA A 288 21.06 57.30 20.92
CA ALA A 288 19.83 56.68 21.40
C ALA A 288 18.90 56.25 20.25
N GLU A 289 18.84 57.04 19.18
CA GLU A 289 18.08 56.74 17.97
C GLU A 289 18.69 55.58 17.16
N LEU A 290 20.01 55.53 17.05
CA LEU A 290 20.72 54.42 16.40
C LEU A 290 20.54 53.10 17.17
N ASN A 291 20.60 53.14 18.50
CA ASN A 291 20.36 51.96 19.33
C ASN A 291 18.90 51.49 19.24
N ARG A 292 17.93 52.41 19.20
CA ARG A 292 16.52 52.07 19.05
C ARG A 292 16.22 51.44 17.69
N SER A 293 16.76 51.99 16.60
CA SER A 293 16.60 51.43 15.25
C SER A 293 17.32 50.09 15.07
N MET A 294 18.45 49.87 15.74
CA MET A 294 19.14 48.57 15.74
C MET A 294 18.34 47.50 16.50
N LEU A 295 17.76 47.85 17.66
CA LEU A 295 16.86 46.97 18.43
C LEU A 295 15.59 46.61 17.67
N GLU A 296 15.05 47.53 16.87
CA GLU A 296 13.90 47.28 15.99
C GLU A 296 14.27 46.34 14.84
N ARG A 297 15.44 46.48 14.22
CA ARG A 297 15.91 45.56 13.16
C ARG A 297 16.19 44.16 13.70
N LEU A 298 16.82 44.04 14.86
CA LEU A 298 17.04 42.75 15.54
C LEU A 298 15.72 42.06 15.92
N ARG A 299 14.70 42.83 16.32
CA ARG A 299 13.34 42.31 16.55
C ARG A 299 12.66 41.87 15.26
N ALA A 300 12.81 42.62 14.18
CA ALA A 300 12.25 42.29 12.86
C ALA A 300 12.87 41.04 12.24
N ASP A 301 14.18 40.83 12.42
CA ASP A 301 14.87 39.62 11.97
C ASP A 301 14.53 38.38 12.83
N ALA A 302 14.22 38.57 14.12
CA ALA A 302 13.72 37.50 14.97
C ALA A 302 12.31 37.04 14.54
N SER A 303 11.44 37.95 14.11
CA SER A 303 10.09 37.63 13.61
C SER A 303 10.04 37.19 12.14
N SER A 304 11.11 37.37 11.35
CA SER A 304 11.22 36.86 9.97
C SER A 304 11.85 35.46 9.87
N SER A 305 12.28 34.88 11.00
CA SER A 305 12.88 33.53 11.08
C SER A 305 11.88 32.35 10.98
N THR A 306 10.61 32.59 10.62
CA THR A 306 9.77 31.53 10.05
C THR A 306 10.18 31.30 8.61
N GLY A 307 11.12 30.39 8.40
CA GLY A 307 11.67 30.04 7.09
C GLY A 307 10.64 29.59 6.04
N PRO A 308 11.04 29.52 4.76
CA PRO A 308 10.16 29.14 3.66
C PRO A 308 9.62 27.71 3.87
N ARG A 309 8.29 27.58 3.75
CA ARG A 309 7.61 26.28 3.73
C ARG A 309 8.14 25.42 2.58
N SER A 310 8.79 24.31 2.91
CA SER A 310 9.04 23.20 1.98
C SER A 310 7.71 22.58 1.55
N PRO A 311 7.53 22.21 0.26
CA PRO A 311 6.37 21.44 -0.18
C PRO A 311 6.53 19.98 0.25
N GLY A 312 5.56 19.50 1.05
CA GLY A 312 5.08 18.12 1.09
C GLY A 312 6.10 16.98 1.16
N VAL A 313 6.37 16.51 2.38
CA VAL A 313 6.65 15.09 2.62
C VAL A 313 5.86 14.67 3.86
N ILE A 314 4.89 13.77 3.65
CA ILE A 314 4.12 13.11 4.70
C ILE A 314 4.82 11.77 4.97
N ALA A 315 5.27 11.55 6.21
CA ALA A 315 5.28 10.27 6.93
C ALA A 315 6.00 10.44 8.29
N PRO A 316 5.87 9.51 9.26
CA PRO A 316 4.64 9.03 9.90
C PRO A 316 4.72 9.24 11.43
N SER A 317 3.58 9.52 12.08
CA SER A 317 3.50 9.62 13.53
C SER A 317 3.37 8.25 14.19
N GLN A 318 4.44 7.80 14.85
CA GLN A 318 4.36 6.82 15.94
C GLN A 318 4.28 7.56 17.29
N ARG A 319 3.44 7.00 18.15
CA ARG A 319 3.10 7.43 19.51
C ARG A 319 4.23 7.10 20.49
N ASP A 320 4.16 7.77 21.64
CA ASP A 320 4.60 7.38 23.00
C ASP A 320 5.34 8.57 23.64
N GLY A 321 4.98 9.16 24.78
CA GLY A 321 3.88 8.98 25.73
C GLY A 321 3.96 10.10 26.79
N GLU A 322 2.89 10.20 27.58
CA GLU A 322 2.86 10.63 28.99
C GLU A 322 3.23 12.07 29.41
N SER A 323 2.19 12.86 29.73
CA SER A 323 1.96 13.45 31.06
C SER A 323 0.59 14.12 31.06
N ALA A 324 -0.41 13.58 31.76
CA ALA A 324 -0.63 13.73 33.20
C ALA A 324 -0.94 15.18 33.62
N GLY A 325 -2.24 15.48 33.65
CA GLY A 325 -2.89 16.15 34.76
C GLY A 325 -2.64 17.64 34.96
N GLN A 326 -3.59 18.47 34.49
CA GLN A 326 -4.19 19.49 35.35
C GLN A 326 -5.59 19.88 34.83
N GLU A 327 -6.51 19.93 35.78
CA GLU A 327 -7.95 20.13 35.62
C GLU A 327 -8.36 21.51 35.08
N PRO A 328 -9.62 21.63 34.59
CA PRO A 328 -10.04 22.68 33.68
C PRO A 328 -10.52 23.94 34.40
N SER A 329 -9.96 25.07 33.97
CA SER A 329 -10.56 26.40 34.18
C SER A 329 -11.84 26.50 33.34
N ALA A 330 -12.99 26.41 34.00
CA ALA A 330 -14.28 26.75 33.43
C ALA A 330 -14.39 28.26 33.13
N LEU A 331 -15.03 28.54 31.99
CA LEU A 331 -15.65 29.76 31.46
C LEU A 331 -15.25 29.81 29.96
N SER A 332 -16.11 29.85 28.95
CA SER A 332 -17.57 29.78 28.85
C SER A 332 -17.85 29.87 27.34
N ASP A 333 -18.34 28.81 26.72
CA ASP A 333 -19.24 28.90 25.55
C ASP A 333 -19.93 27.54 25.40
N SER A 334 -20.97 27.37 26.23
CA SER A 334 -21.92 26.29 26.08
C SER A 334 -22.75 26.55 24.81
N ALA A 335 -22.33 25.97 23.69
CA ALA A 335 -23.27 25.73 22.60
C ALA A 335 -24.23 24.63 23.08
N ALA A 336 -25.35 25.05 23.68
CA ALA A 336 -26.39 24.13 24.11
C ALA A 336 -26.83 23.29 22.90
N ILE A 337 -26.69 21.97 23.03
CA ILE A 337 -27.10 21.01 22.02
C ILE A 337 -28.62 21.10 21.88
N GLN A 338 -29.11 21.58 20.73
CA GLN A 338 -30.53 21.74 20.45
C GLN A 338 -30.98 20.73 19.38
N ILE A 339 -32.29 20.48 19.32
CA ILE A 339 -32.89 19.69 18.25
C ILE A 339 -32.52 20.34 16.91
N GLY A 340 -31.92 19.56 16.02
CA GLY A 340 -31.43 20.02 14.73
C GLY A 340 -29.93 20.37 14.67
N SER A 341 -29.20 20.36 15.79
CA SER A 341 -27.74 20.57 15.81
C SER A 341 -26.97 19.40 15.18
N LEU A 342 -25.87 19.74 14.49
CA LEU A 342 -24.88 18.76 14.02
C LEU A 342 -23.94 18.41 15.17
N VAL A 343 -23.87 17.12 15.48
CA VAL A 343 -23.07 16.59 16.58
C VAL A 343 -22.26 15.40 16.10
N GLU A 344 -21.07 15.24 16.64
CA GLU A 344 -20.28 14.03 16.50
C GLU A 344 -20.66 13.06 17.63
N THR A 345 -21.05 11.84 17.22
CA THR A 345 -21.33 10.72 18.14
C THR A 345 -20.03 10.17 18.75
N SER A 346 -20.10 9.38 19.82
CA SER A 346 -18.88 8.76 20.40
C SER A 346 -18.11 7.87 19.42
N PHE A 347 -18.77 7.41 18.34
CA PHE A 347 -18.19 6.63 17.26
C PHE A 347 -17.51 7.47 16.15
N GLY A 348 -17.36 8.79 16.35
CA GLY A 348 -16.66 9.68 15.41
C GLY A 348 -17.44 9.97 14.11
N LYS A 349 -18.75 9.70 14.09
CA LYS A 349 -19.63 10.01 12.96
C LYS A 349 -20.49 11.23 13.26
N ILE A 350 -20.57 12.12 12.28
CA ILE A 350 -21.35 13.36 12.35
C ILE A 350 -22.80 13.05 11.98
N GLY A 351 -23.73 13.41 12.86
CA GLY A 351 -25.15 13.26 12.66
C GLY A 351 -25.95 14.45 13.18
N ARG A 352 -27.23 14.47 12.84
CA ARG A 352 -28.16 15.53 13.27
C ARG A 352 -29.08 15.00 14.34
N ILE A 353 -29.27 15.78 15.41
CA ILE A 353 -30.20 15.42 16.46
C ILE A 353 -31.62 15.67 16.00
N GLU A 354 -32.46 14.64 15.98
CA GLU A 354 -33.89 14.76 15.70
C GLU A 354 -34.72 14.94 16.97
N LYS A 355 -34.29 14.33 18.08
CA LYS A 355 -35.08 14.33 19.32
C LYS A 355 -34.16 14.23 20.55
N ILE A 356 -34.52 14.89 21.64
CA ILE A 356 -33.86 14.74 22.94
C ILE A 356 -34.93 14.48 24.00
N GLU A 357 -34.89 13.31 24.64
CA GLU A 357 -35.79 12.94 25.73
C GLU A 357 -34.99 12.46 26.95
N LYS A 358 -35.26 13.03 28.13
CA LYS A 358 -34.65 12.63 29.42
C LYS A 358 -33.11 12.47 29.37
N GLY A 359 -32.42 13.34 28.63
CA GLY A 359 -30.96 13.33 28.52
C GLY A 359 -30.39 12.34 27.49
N VAL A 360 -31.23 11.66 26.72
CA VAL A 360 -30.85 10.80 25.58
C VAL A 360 -31.30 11.46 24.29
N ALA A 361 -30.41 11.54 23.30
CA ALA A 361 -30.63 12.13 22.00
C ALA A 361 -30.69 11.05 20.90
N ASP A 362 -31.68 11.19 20.02
CA ASP A 362 -31.80 10.43 18.77
C ASP A 362 -31.00 11.17 17.69
N VAL A 363 -29.89 10.57 17.26
CA VAL A 363 -28.97 11.12 16.25
C VAL A 363 -29.14 10.37 14.93
N VAL A 364 -29.43 11.11 13.86
CA VAL A 364 -29.52 10.58 12.50
C VAL A 364 -28.19 10.76 11.79
N ILE A 365 -27.63 9.66 11.30
CA ILE A 365 -26.38 9.63 10.54
C ILE A 365 -26.70 9.02 9.17
N GLY A 366 -26.92 9.86 8.16
CA GLY A 366 -27.40 9.42 6.86
C GLY A 366 -28.76 8.72 6.97
N ALA A 367 -28.82 7.42 6.63
CA ALA A 367 -30.03 6.59 6.73
C ALA A 367 -30.19 5.84 8.08
N MET A 368 -29.21 5.92 8.99
CA MET A 368 -29.22 5.21 10.27
C MET A 368 -29.65 6.13 11.43
N ARG A 369 -30.42 5.60 12.38
CA ARG A 369 -30.83 6.27 13.63
C ARG A 369 -30.19 5.61 14.83
N ILE A 370 -29.53 6.39 15.67
CA ILE A 370 -28.80 5.91 16.87
C ILE A 370 -29.27 6.69 18.09
N ARG A 371 -29.39 6.02 19.23
CA ARG A 371 -29.73 6.61 20.54
C ARG A 371 -28.50 6.72 21.42
N GLU A 372 -28.19 7.92 21.87
CA GLU A 372 -26.98 8.18 22.68
C GLU A 372 -27.23 9.26 23.74
N LYS A 373 -26.51 9.26 24.86
CA LYS A 373 -26.68 10.29 25.89
C LYS A 373 -26.19 11.63 25.35
N ALA A 374 -26.93 12.70 25.63
CA ALA A 374 -26.58 14.05 25.16
C ALA A 374 -25.22 14.54 25.70
N THR A 375 -24.73 13.96 26.80
CA THR A 375 -23.40 14.23 27.37
C THR A 375 -22.25 13.66 26.55
N ASP A 376 -22.51 12.60 25.78
CA ASP A 376 -21.49 11.87 25.01
C ASP A 376 -21.36 12.43 23.58
N LEU A 377 -22.22 13.40 23.24
CA LEU A 377 -22.27 14.07 21.93
C LEU A 377 -21.46 15.37 21.95
N ARG A 378 -20.64 15.58 20.91
CA ARG A 378 -19.83 16.79 20.77
C ARG A 378 -20.40 17.70 19.68
N PRO A 379 -20.70 18.98 19.96
CA PRO A 379 -21.19 19.91 18.94
C PRO A 379 -20.11 20.21 17.90
N VAL A 380 -20.45 20.10 16.61
CA VAL A 380 -19.52 20.39 15.51
C VAL A 380 -19.93 21.71 14.85
N SER A 381 -19.01 22.67 14.77
CA SER A 381 -19.26 23.93 14.04
C SER A 381 -19.19 23.70 12.53
N ALA A 382 -20.00 24.42 11.76
CA ALA A 382 -20.08 24.28 10.30
C ALA A 382 -18.74 24.50 9.57
N GLN A 383 -17.76 25.18 10.19
CA GLN A 383 -16.42 25.37 9.66
C GLN A 383 -15.49 24.17 9.89
N SER A 384 -15.80 23.28 10.85
CA SER A 384 -15.06 22.03 11.12
C SER A 384 -15.58 20.85 10.29
N ALA A 385 -16.83 20.89 9.83
CA ALA A 385 -17.39 19.84 8.98
C ALA A 385 -16.74 19.80 7.58
N ALA A 386 -16.21 20.92 7.10
CA ALA A 386 -15.61 21.06 5.77
C ALA A 386 -14.18 20.53 5.65
N LYS A 387 -13.48 20.20 6.75
CA LYS A 387 -12.12 19.63 6.72
C LYS A 387 -12.06 18.12 6.97
N THR A 388 -13.16 17.51 7.40
CA THR A 388 -13.27 16.05 7.61
C THR A 388 -14.08 15.34 6.52
N ALA A 389 -14.64 16.09 5.56
CA ALA A 389 -15.41 15.57 4.42
C ALA A 389 -14.59 15.34 3.13
N LEU A 390 -13.26 15.22 3.24
CA LEU A 390 -12.37 14.79 2.16
C LEU A 390 -11.84 13.38 2.46
N GLY A 391 -12.77 12.45 2.58
CA GLY A 391 -12.54 11.01 2.62
C GLY A 391 -13.49 10.35 1.64
N LYS A 392 -12.92 9.83 0.54
CA LYS A 392 -13.53 9.07 -0.56
C LYS A 392 -15.01 8.67 -0.35
N ALA A 393 -15.89 9.47 -0.95
CA ALA A 393 -17.16 8.99 -1.49
C ALA A 393 -17.29 9.60 -2.89
N SER A 394 -17.22 8.76 -3.93
CA SER A 394 -17.71 9.13 -5.25
C SER A 394 -19.24 9.20 -5.15
N SER A 395 -19.76 10.32 -4.66
CA SER A 395 -21.20 10.52 -4.54
C SER A 395 -21.79 10.78 -5.93
N ILE A 396 -22.72 9.92 -6.36
CA ILE A 396 -23.67 10.22 -7.43
C ILE A 396 -24.34 11.55 -7.11
N SER A 397 -24.13 12.58 -7.94
CA SER A 397 -24.89 13.82 -7.83
C SER A 397 -26.24 13.63 -8.53
N ARG A 398 -27.33 13.62 -7.77
CA ARG A 398 -28.66 13.93 -8.33
C ARG A 398 -28.79 15.47 -8.38
N PRO A 399 -29.05 16.08 -9.54
CA PRO A 399 -29.65 17.40 -9.56
C PRO A 399 -31.05 17.28 -8.94
N VAL A 400 -31.31 18.07 -7.91
CA VAL A 400 -32.66 18.25 -7.36
C VAL A 400 -33.47 19.03 -8.40
N ASP A 401 -34.73 18.61 -8.59
CA ASP A 401 -35.74 19.17 -9.51
C ASP A 401 -35.81 18.58 -10.93
N SER A 402 -36.03 17.26 -11.06
CA SER A 402 -36.88 16.64 -12.10
C SER A 402 -37.02 15.12 -11.89
N PRO A 403 -38.23 14.52 -11.99
CA PRO A 403 -38.42 13.07 -11.88
C PRO A 403 -37.82 12.26 -13.06
N ASP A 404 -37.33 12.95 -14.09
CA ASP A 404 -36.62 12.37 -15.25
C ASP A 404 -35.09 12.61 -15.24
N ALA A 405 -34.53 13.15 -14.15
CA ALA A 405 -33.10 13.45 -14.07
C ALA A 405 -32.26 12.16 -14.06
N ALA A 406 -31.57 11.89 -15.17
CA ALA A 406 -30.66 10.75 -15.30
C ALA A 406 -29.50 10.90 -14.31
N ALA A 407 -29.16 9.83 -13.58
CA ALA A 407 -27.92 9.83 -12.80
C ALA A 407 -26.72 9.87 -13.75
N GLU A 408 -25.72 10.67 -13.40
CA GLU A 408 -24.59 10.96 -14.26
C GLU A 408 -23.29 10.37 -13.72
N LEU A 409 -22.54 9.70 -14.59
CA LEU A 409 -21.19 9.20 -14.34
C LEU A 409 -20.21 9.83 -15.33
N ASN A 410 -19.13 10.43 -14.82
CA ASN A 410 -18.09 11.03 -15.65
C ASN A 410 -16.81 10.18 -15.63
N LEU A 411 -16.45 9.66 -16.80
CA LEU A 411 -15.31 8.79 -17.05
C LEU A 411 -14.18 9.52 -17.82
N ILE A 412 -14.30 10.82 -18.06
CA ILE A 412 -13.27 11.60 -18.76
C ILE A 412 -11.97 11.59 -17.95
N GLY A 413 -10.86 11.26 -18.62
CA GLY A 413 -9.52 11.23 -18.03
C GLY A 413 -9.18 9.91 -17.31
N LYS A 414 -10.10 8.95 -17.27
CA LYS A 414 -9.88 7.61 -16.69
C LYS A 414 -9.32 6.64 -17.72
N THR A 415 -8.57 5.66 -17.25
CA THR A 415 -8.18 4.51 -18.08
C THR A 415 -9.35 3.55 -18.27
N THR A 416 -9.30 2.64 -19.25
CA THR A 416 -10.39 1.67 -19.49
C THR A 416 -10.61 0.75 -18.30
N ALA A 417 -9.55 0.36 -17.57
CA ALA A 417 -9.64 -0.49 -16.39
C ALA A 417 -10.29 0.22 -15.18
N GLU A 418 -9.98 1.51 -14.97
CA GLU A 418 -10.66 2.30 -13.94
C GLU A 418 -12.12 2.57 -14.29
N ALA A 419 -12.40 2.80 -15.57
CA ALA A 419 -13.75 2.99 -16.07
C ALA A 419 -14.62 1.74 -15.92
N GLU A 420 -14.06 0.53 -16.05
CA GLU A 420 -14.77 -0.73 -15.85
C GLU A 420 -15.37 -0.83 -14.45
N TYR A 421 -14.51 -0.70 -13.43
CA TYR A 421 -14.90 -0.82 -12.04
C TYR A 421 -15.93 0.24 -11.62
N GLU A 422 -15.76 1.47 -12.09
CA GLU A 422 -16.70 2.54 -11.76
C GLU A 422 -18.04 2.43 -12.49
N LEU A 423 -18.03 1.95 -13.73
CA LEU A 423 -19.24 1.77 -14.52
C LEU A 423 -20.09 0.63 -13.95
N ASP A 424 -19.46 -0.48 -13.58
CA ASP A 424 -20.12 -1.64 -12.95
C ASP A 424 -20.81 -1.23 -11.64
N ARG A 425 -20.04 -0.65 -10.72
CA ARG A 425 -20.56 -0.16 -9.44
C ARG A 425 -21.68 0.87 -9.62
N PHE A 426 -21.56 1.76 -10.60
CA PHE A 426 -22.56 2.79 -10.86
C PHE A 426 -23.89 2.21 -11.36
N ILE A 427 -23.84 1.16 -12.18
CA ILE A 427 -25.04 0.45 -12.64
C ILE A 427 -25.74 -0.25 -11.48
N ASP A 428 -24.98 -0.91 -10.59
CA ASP A 428 -25.53 -1.54 -9.39
C ASP A 428 -26.19 -0.53 -8.44
N GLU A 429 -25.52 0.60 -8.19
CA GLU A 429 -26.06 1.68 -7.37
C GLU A 429 -27.34 2.27 -7.98
N ALA A 430 -27.38 2.42 -9.30
CA ALA A 430 -28.56 2.90 -10.02
C ALA A 430 -29.73 1.91 -9.99
N TYR A 431 -29.45 0.60 -10.11
CA TYR A 431 -30.44 -0.45 -9.99
C TYR A 431 -31.06 -0.45 -8.58
N MET A 432 -30.23 -0.40 -7.53
CA MET A 432 -30.69 -0.31 -6.14
C MET A 432 -31.49 0.97 -5.85
N ALA A 433 -31.16 2.08 -6.51
CA ALA A 433 -31.86 3.36 -6.36
C ALA A 433 -33.11 3.49 -7.25
N SER A 434 -33.48 2.44 -7.99
CA SER A 434 -34.59 2.40 -8.96
C SER A 434 -34.55 3.54 -9.98
N LEU A 435 -33.36 3.87 -10.49
CA LEU A 435 -33.15 4.91 -11.49
C LEU A 435 -33.24 4.33 -12.92
N PRO A 436 -34.29 4.64 -13.70
CA PRO A 436 -34.51 4.03 -15.01
C PRO A 436 -33.57 4.51 -16.11
N ARG A 437 -32.88 5.63 -15.90
CA ARG A 437 -32.06 6.28 -16.91
C ARG A 437 -30.73 6.74 -16.33
N LEU A 438 -29.65 6.36 -17.02
CA LEU A 438 -28.27 6.70 -16.67
C LEU A 438 -27.61 7.45 -17.82
N ARG A 439 -26.76 8.42 -17.48
CA ARG A 439 -25.94 9.19 -18.41
C ARG A 439 -24.46 8.96 -18.10
N ILE A 440 -23.72 8.41 -19.05
CA ILE A 440 -22.31 8.08 -18.90
C ILE A 440 -21.50 8.96 -19.85
N ILE A 441 -20.65 9.82 -19.31
CA ILE A 441 -19.82 10.74 -20.08
C ILE A 441 -18.43 10.13 -20.24
N HIS A 442 -18.05 9.81 -21.48
CA HIS A 442 -16.75 9.22 -21.82
C HIS A 442 -15.88 10.14 -22.71
N GLY A 443 -16.43 11.27 -23.16
CA GLY A 443 -15.74 12.27 -23.98
C GLY A 443 -15.51 11.86 -25.44
N PHE A 444 -14.92 12.79 -26.20
CA PHE A 444 -14.68 12.71 -27.66
C PHE A 444 -13.24 12.32 -28.05
N GLY A 445 -12.45 11.75 -27.13
CA GLY A 445 -11.02 11.48 -27.33
C GLY A 445 -10.72 10.45 -28.44
N THR A 446 -9.77 9.54 -28.20
CA THR A 446 -9.37 8.51 -29.20
C THR A 446 -10.45 7.46 -29.50
N GLY A 447 -11.64 7.57 -28.90
CA GLY A 447 -12.74 6.60 -29.02
C GLY A 447 -12.57 5.33 -28.20
N ALA A 448 -11.44 5.15 -27.49
CA ALA A 448 -11.17 3.98 -26.67
C ALA A 448 -12.19 3.79 -25.54
N LEU A 449 -12.44 4.84 -24.73
CA LEU A 449 -13.44 4.82 -23.66
C LEU A 449 -14.86 4.66 -24.21
N LYS A 450 -15.18 5.31 -25.34
CA LYS A 450 -16.48 5.16 -26.01
C LYS A 450 -16.76 3.71 -26.39
N ASN A 451 -15.80 3.07 -27.08
CA ASN A 451 -15.93 1.69 -27.53
C ASN A 451 -15.99 0.72 -26.34
N PHE A 452 -15.20 0.99 -25.29
CA PHE A 452 -15.22 0.23 -24.06
C PHE A 452 -16.58 0.31 -23.36
N VAL A 453 -17.12 1.51 -23.13
CA VAL A 453 -18.43 1.70 -22.49
C VAL A 453 -19.54 1.00 -23.28
N HIS A 454 -19.54 1.11 -24.61
CA HIS A 454 -20.54 0.43 -25.46
C HIS A 454 -20.41 -1.09 -25.41
N HIS A 455 -19.18 -1.61 -25.38
CA HIS A 455 -18.95 -3.05 -25.24
C HIS A 455 -19.39 -3.57 -23.87
N PHE A 456 -19.09 -2.81 -22.81
CA PHE A 456 -19.47 -3.13 -21.44
C PHE A 456 -20.99 -3.14 -21.27
N LEU A 457 -21.68 -2.06 -21.68
CA LEU A 457 -23.15 -1.96 -21.58
C LEU A 457 -23.89 -3.00 -22.42
N LYS A 458 -23.31 -3.46 -23.54
CA LYS A 458 -23.91 -4.50 -24.38
C LYS A 458 -23.91 -5.87 -23.71
N ASN A 459 -22.93 -6.15 -22.86
CA ASN A 459 -22.76 -7.44 -22.21
C ASN A 459 -23.28 -7.46 -20.76
N HIS A 460 -23.87 -6.36 -20.28
CA HIS A 460 -24.26 -6.20 -18.88
C HIS A 460 -25.74 -6.56 -18.66
N ASP A 461 -26.02 -7.52 -17.78
CA ASP A 461 -27.36 -8.12 -17.61
C ASP A 461 -28.45 -7.14 -17.13
N LEU A 462 -28.07 -6.10 -16.40
CA LEU A 462 -28.98 -5.08 -15.87
C LEU A 462 -29.34 -3.95 -16.87
N VAL A 463 -28.77 -3.95 -18.08
CA VAL A 463 -29.00 -2.90 -19.08
C VAL A 463 -30.05 -3.37 -20.09
N GLU A 464 -31.16 -2.63 -20.22
CA GLU A 464 -32.22 -2.94 -21.19
C GLU A 464 -31.86 -2.45 -22.60
N SER A 465 -31.37 -1.21 -22.69
CA SER A 465 -30.97 -0.60 -23.96
C SER A 465 -30.02 0.56 -23.72
N PHE A 466 -29.17 0.88 -24.69
CA PHE A 466 -28.29 2.04 -24.64
C PHE A 466 -28.22 2.73 -26.00
N ASN A 467 -28.11 4.06 -26.00
CA ASN A 467 -27.97 4.88 -27.19
C ASN A 467 -27.01 6.05 -26.90
N PHE A 468 -26.47 6.68 -27.94
CA PHE A 468 -25.78 7.97 -27.77
C PHE A 468 -26.74 9.01 -27.21
N ALA A 469 -26.20 9.92 -26.39
CA ALA A 469 -26.96 11.04 -25.88
C ALA A 469 -27.40 11.97 -27.03
N SER A 470 -28.53 12.66 -26.84
CA SER A 470 -28.96 13.72 -27.76
C SER A 470 -27.90 14.83 -27.84
N PRO A 471 -27.88 15.65 -28.92
CA PRO A 471 -26.94 16.77 -29.03
C PRO A 471 -26.93 17.71 -27.81
N ASP A 472 -28.10 17.93 -27.20
CA ASP A 472 -28.27 18.76 -26.01
C ASP A 472 -27.76 18.11 -24.71
N GLU A 473 -27.50 16.80 -24.72
CA GLU A 473 -27.08 16.00 -23.57
C GLU A 473 -25.65 15.46 -23.72
N GLY A 474 -24.85 16.02 -24.64
CA GLY A 474 -23.44 15.66 -24.84
C GLY A 474 -23.15 14.83 -26.10
N GLY A 475 -24.17 14.54 -26.92
CA GLY A 475 -24.03 13.92 -28.24
C GLY A 475 -23.21 12.62 -28.22
N ASN A 476 -22.32 12.46 -29.21
CA ASN A 476 -21.44 11.29 -29.32
C ASN A 476 -20.37 11.17 -28.21
N GLY A 477 -20.27 12.16 -27.31
CA GLY A 477 -19.35 12.14 -26.16
C GLY A 477 -19.98 11.56 -24.89
N ALA A 478 -21.27 11.23 -24.92
CA ALA A 478 -22.00 10.62 -23.82
C ALA A 478 -22.92 9.49 -24.31
N THR A 479 -23.16 8.52 -23.44
CA THR A 479 -24.03 7.37 -23.70
C THR A 479 -25.13 7.32 -22.64
N ILE A 480 -26.36 7.11 -23.07
CA ILE A 480 -27.52 6.97 -22.21
C ILE A 480 -27.91 5.49 -22.16
N ALA A 481 -27.93 4.93 -20.96
CA ALA A 481 -28.36 3.57 -20.70
C ALA A 481 -29.70 3.56 -19.95
N LYS A 482 -30.60 2.65 -20.33
CA LYS A 482 -31.81 2.33 -19.61
C LYS A 482 -31.62 1.04 -18.83
N ILE A 483 -32.01 1.06 -17.56
CA ILE A 483 -31.87 -0.09 -16.65
C ILE A 483 -33.14 -0.93 -16.69
N LYS A 484 -32.97 -2.24 -16.72
CA LYS A 484 -34.05 -3.24 -16.71
C LYS A 484 -34.44 -3.52 -15.25
N PHE A 485 -35.65 -3.16 -14.85
CA PHE A 485 -36.19 -3.45 -13.51
C PHE A 485 -36.98 -4.75 -13.44
#